data_AF-A0A8W8MFB1-F1
#
_entry.id   AF-A0A8W8MFB1-F1
#
_cell.length_a   1.000
_cell.length_b   1.000
_cell.length_c   1.000
_cell.angle_alpha   90.00
_cell.angle_beta   90.00
_cell.angle_gamma   90.00
#
_symmetry.space_group_name_H-M   'P 1'
#
loop_
_entity.id
_entity.type
_entity.pdbx_description
1 polymer ?
#
loop_
_entity_poly.entity_id
_entity_poly.type
_entity_poly.pdbx_seq_one_letter_code
_entity_poly.pdbx_strand_id
1 'polypeptide(L)'
;MLTFLIICTVTISSLAYGSLYQPQTPEYLKCPYGKYFKDIGKPPTCNPFAQVSCPPGFFCRGGPADQPGFCCKSNNPCKLGEPYSRNGNAPHCLGKSGISCPRGYTCIGTKTSSSVCCKGCTYRGESYFPTATFYNTEGERCTCGEYGKVRCTKPVNDVLYFTACRGANGKVYKVGQSFKVDCNTCSCTSNGQIICTLIACPTKCKYYGNVYTEGERFPARDGCNTCTCENDGSVSCTEIACGYGK
;
A
#
# COMPACT_ATOMS: atom_id res chain seq x y z
N MET A 1 -53.38 73.12 -30.58
CA MET A 1 -54.15 71.91 -30.21
C MET A 1 -53.73 70.76 -31.09
N LEU A 2 -53.09 69.75 -30.48
CA LEU A 2 -53.31 68.30 -30.59
C LEU A 2 -51.97 67.57 -30.45
N THR A 3 -51.67 67.19 -29.21
CA THR A 3 -50.63 66.22 -28.85
C THR A 3 -51.10 64.83 -29.27
N PHE A 4 -50.44 64.22 -30.26
CA PHE A 4 -50.61 62.80 -30.57
C PHE A 4 -49.56 61.98 -29.79
N LEU A 5 -50.02 61.23 -28.79
CA LEU A 5 -49.26 60.16 -28.16
C LEU A 5 -49.22 58.95 -29.11
N ILE A 6 -48.03 58.57 -29.57
CA ILE A 6 -47.80 57.30 -30.25
C ILE A 6 -47.60 56.23 -29.16
N ILE A 7 -48.62 55.42 -28.91
CA ILE A 7 -48.53 54.26 -28.02
C ILE A 7 -48.02 53.10 -28.87
N CYS A 8 -46.73 52.78 -28.74
CA CYS A 8 -46.11 51.61 -29.36
C CYS A 8 -46.42 50.38 -28.51
N THR A 9 -47.37 49.55 -28.90
CA THR A 9 -47.64 48.25 -28.27
C THR A 9 -46.58 47.24 -28.72
N VAL A 10 -45.63 46.92 -27.85
CA VAL A 10 -44.65 45.86 -28.07
C VAL A 10 -45.32 44.52 -27.78
N THR A 11 -45.61 43.75 -28.82
CA THR A 11 -45.99 42.34 -28.69
C THR A 11 -44.76 41.53 -28.29
N ILE A 12 -44.73 41.03 -27.05
CA ILE A 12 -43.67 40.16 -26.55
C ILE A 12 -43.91 38.75 -27.09
N SER A 13 -43.16 38.35 -28.11
CA SER A 13 -43.01 36.95 -28.52
C SER A 13 -41.65 36.45 -28.03
N SER A 14 -41.56 36.01 -26.78
CA SER A 14 -40.34 35.42 -26.23
C SER A 14 -40.46 33.91 -26.10
N LEU A 15 -40.20 33.21 -27.21
CA LEU A 15 -39.66 31.85 -27.17
C LEU A 15 -38.14 31.96 -27.03
N ALA A 16 -37.65 32.11 -25.80
CA ALA A 16 -36.24 31.95 -25.48
C ALA A 16 -36.12 30.80 -24.47
N TYR A 17 -35.67 29.64 -24.96
CA TYR A 17 -35.19 28.55 -24.13
C TYR A 17 -34.09 29.10 -23.20
N GLY A 18 -34.42 29.22 -21.91
CA GLY A 18 -33.48 29.63 -20.88
C GLY A 18 -32.42 28.56 -20.65
N SER A 19 -31.27 28.67 -21.32
CA SER A 19 -30.05 28.04 -20.82
C SER A 19 -29.56 28.85 -19.61
N LEU A 20 -29.60 28.25 -18.43
CA LEU A 20 -29.06 28.83 -17.20
C LEU A 20 -27.56 29.13 -17.42
N TYR A 21 -27.20 30.39 -17.60
CA TYR A 21 -25.80 30.83 -17.62
C TYR A 21 -25.17 30.53 -16.26
N GLN A 22 -24.41 29.44 -16.15
CA GLN A 22 -23.61 29.15 -14.96
C GLN A 22 -22.36 30.04 -15.01
N PRO A 23 -22.18 30.99 -14.07
CA PRO A 23 -20.97 31.81 -14.05
C PRO A 23 -19.77 30.89 -13.81
N GLN A 24 -18.88 30.81 -14.80
CA GLN A 24 -17.62 30.08 -14.68
C GLN A 24 -16.80 30.71 -13.56
N THR A 25 -16.25 29.90 -12.66
CA THR A 25 -15.41 30.41 -11.57
C THR A 25 -14.15 31.01 -12.18
N PRO A 26 -13.77 32.26 -11.87
CA PRO A 26 -12.55 32.85 -12.41
C PRO A 26 -11.31 32.00 -12.07
N GLU A 27 -10.35 31.92 -12.99
CA GLU A 27 -9.18 31.04 -12.86
C GLU A 27 -8.42 31.25 -11.55
N TYR A 28 -8.29 32.50 -11.13
CA TYR A 28 -7.61 32.89 -9.90
C TYR A 28 -8.33 32.45 -8.61
N LEU A 29 -9.59 31.99 -8.67
CA LEU A 29 -10.36 31.49 -7.52
C LEU A 29 -10.54 29.96 -7.52
N LYS A 30 -9.93 29.26 -8.48
CA LYS A 30 -10.02 27.81 -8.61
C LYS A 30 -9.07 27.10 -7.63
N CYS A 31 -9.61 26.16 -6.88
CA CYS A 31 -8.81 25.25 -6.05
C CYS A 31 -8.85 23.83 -6.62
N PRO A 32 -7.88 23.44 -7.48
CA PRO A 32 -7.87 22.13 -8.13
C PRO A 32 -7.68 20.97 -7.12
N TYR A 33 -7.09 21.24 -5.95
CA TYR A 33 -6.80 20.24 -4.91
C TYR A 33 -7.75 20.29 -3.72
N GLY A 34 -8.79 21.13 -3.80
CA GLY A 34 -9.80 21.29 -2.76
C GLY A 34 -9.67 22.60 -1.99
N LYS A 35 -10.80 23.00 -1.40
CA LYS A 35 -10.95 24.19 -0.56
C LYS A 35 -10.99 23.80 0.92
N TYR A 36 -10.40 24.64 1.77
CA TYR A 36 -10.58 24.54 3.21
C TYR A 36 -11.89 25.21 3.65
N PHE A 37 -12.70 24.50 4.43
CA PHE A 37 -13.94 25.00 5.05
C PHE A 37 -13.88 24.78 6.55
N LYS A 38 -13.84 25.84 7.36
CA LYS A 38 -13.78 25.72 8.83
C LYS A 38 -15.14 25.30 9.41
N ASP A 39 -16.22 25.90 8.91
CA ASP A 39 -17.63 25.59 9.25
C ASP A 39 -18.53 25.79 8.02
N ILE A 40 -19.66 25.07 7.95
CA ILE A 40 -20.65 25.20 6.86
C ILE A 40 -21.19 26.63 6.84
N GLY A 41 -20.94 27.37 5.74
CA GLY A 41 -21.54 28.68 5.48
C GLY A 41 -20.69 29.92 5.80
N LYS A 42 -19.46 29.77 6.34
CA LYS A 42 -18.48 30.86 6.46
C LYS A 42 -17.11 30.41 5.93
N PRO A 43 -16.87 30.44 4.60
CA PRO A 43 -15.54 30.16 4.08
C PRO A 43 -14.55 31.16 4.69
N PRO A 44 -13.37 30.73 5.19
CA PRO A 44 -12.40 31.67 5.72
C PRO A 44 -11.89 32.51 4.56
N THR A 45 -12.38 33.73 4.53
CA THR A 45 -11.94 34.79 3.64
C THR A 45 -10.45 35.00 3.89
N CYS A 46 -9.60 34.52 2.99
CA CYS A 46 -8.17 34.83 3.06
C CYS A 46 -7.93 36.14 2.29
N ASN A 47 -7.13 37.04 2.87
CA ASN A 47 -6.70 38.26 2.21
C ASN A 47 -5.18 38.19 2.06
N PRO A 48 -4.60 38.30 0.85
CA PRO A 48 -3.16 38.36 0.67
C PRO A 48 -2.48 39.52 1.40
N PHE A 49 -3.23 40.58 1.73
CA PHE A 49 -2.76 41.83 2.32
C PHE A 49 -3.17 42.03 3.80
N ALA A 50 -4.03 41.17 4.35
CA ALA A 50 -4.37 41.17 5.79
C ALA A 50 -3.93 39.85 6.44
N GLN A 51 -3.56 39.87 7.73
CA GLN A 51 -2.94 38.77 8.48
C GLN A 51 -3.76 37.46 8.61
N VAL A 52 -4.86 37.26 7.87
CA VAL A 52 -5.67 36.03 7.93
C VAL A 52 -4.98 34.91 7.15
N SER A 53 -4.14 34.16 7.84
CA SER A 53 -3.38 33.03 7.30
C SER A 53 -4.25 31.79 7.09
N CYS A 54 -4.11 31.16 5.93
CA CYS A 54 -4.64 29.82 5.71
C CYS A 54 -3.97 28.80 6.66
N PRO A 55 -4.68 27.72 7.04
CA PRO A 55 -4.09 26.68 7.88
C PRO A 55 -2.91 26.00 7.16
N PRO A 56 -1.99 25.34 7.90
CA PRO A 56 -0.87 24.62 7.30
C PRO A 56 -1.30 23.66 6.19
N GLY A 57 -0.57 23.68 5.08
CA GLY A 57 -0.88 22.89 3.88
C GLY A 57 -1.88 23.53 2.91
N PHE A 58 -2.31 24.77 3.19
CA PHE A 58 -3.17 25.55 2.32
C PHE A 58 -2.54 26.92 2.01
N PHE A 59 -2.79 27.42 0.81
CA PHE A 59 -2.38 28.74 0.35
C PHE A 59 -3.59 29.60 -0.01
N CYS A 60 -3.43 30.91 0.12
CA CYS A 60 -4.51 31.85 -0.20
C CYS A 60 -4.56 32.12 -1.71
N ARG A 61 -5.73 31.89 -2.31
CA ARG A 61 -6.10 32.43 -3.62
C ARG A 61 -7.06 33.60 -3.44
N GLY A 62 -6.51 34.83 -3.45
CA GLY A 62 -7.26 36.08 -3.27
C GLY A 62 -8.14 36.45 -4.46
N GLY A 63 -9.25 37.14 -4.20
CA GLY A 63 -10.02 37.83 -5.23
C GLY A 63 -9.42 39.20 -5.59
N PRO A 64 -9.85 39.83 -6.68
CA PRO A 64 -9.45 41.21 -7.01
C PRO A 64 -9.99 42.20 -5.96
N ALA A 65 -9.25 43.29 -5.73
CA ALA A 65 -9.67 44.48 -4.98
C ALA A 65 -10.40 44.17 -3.65
N ASP A 66 -9.67 43.69 -2.65
CA ASP A 66 -10.16 43.43 -1.28
C ASP A 66 -11.27 42.37 -1.15
N GLN A 67 -11.55 41.62 -2.22
CA GLN A 67 -12.50 40.52 -2.14
C GLN A 67 -11.93 39.31 -1.39
N PRO A 68 -12.77 38.66 -0.56
CA PRO A 68 -12.36 37.47 0.17
C PRO A 68 -11.95 36.31 -0.75
N GLY A 69 -10.74 35.78 -0.55
CA GLY A 69 -10.21 34.62 -1.26
C GLY A 69 -10.57 33.28 -0.64
N PHE A 70 -10.10 32.19 -1.26
CA PHE A 70 -10.23 30.83 -0.74
C PHE A 70 -8.86 30.25 -0.34
N CYS A 71 -8.82 29.55 0.78
CA CYS A 71 -7.69 28.69 1.12
C CYS A 71 -7.72 27.40 0.29
N CYS A 72 -6.84 27.31 -0.70
CA CYS A 72 -6.68 26.14 -1.56
C CYS A 72 -5.62 25.21 -1.00
N LYS A 73 -5.83 23.90 -1.10
CA LYS A 73 -4.82 22.91 -0.71
C LYS A 73 -3.60 23.02 -1.64
N SER A 74 -2.40 23.02 -1.09
CA SER A 74 -1.16 23.19 -1.88
C SER A 74 -0.78 21.94 -2.66
N ASN A 75 -1.00 20.76 -2.07
CA ASN A 75 -0.55 19.48 -2.63
C ASN A 75 -1.72 18.66 -3.12
N ASN A 76 -1.54 18.02 -4.28
CA ASN A 76 -2.51 17.07 -4.83
C ASN A 76 -2.69 15.91 -3.83
N PRO A 77 -3.90 15.72 -3.26
CA PRO A 77 -4.16 14.62 -2.33
C PRO A 77 -4.34 13.27 -3.03
N CYS A 78 -4.52 13.26 -4.35
CA CYS A 78 -4.76 12.06 -5.12
C CYS A 78 -3.45 11.45 -5.60
N LYS A 79 -3.29 10.15 -5.39
CA LYS A 79 -2.15 9.40 -5.93
C LYS A 79 -2.23 9.28 -7.46
N LEU A 80 -3.45 9.21 -8.00
CA LEU A 80 -3.71 8.94 -9.41
C LEU A 80 -4.29 10.17 -10.10
N GLY A 81 -3.41 11.01 -10.65
CA GLY A 81 -3.80 12.22 -11.36
C GLY A 81 -4.51 13.24 -10.48
N GLU A 82 -5.17 14.19 -11.13
CA GLU A 82 -5.89 15.27 -10.48
C GLU A 82 -7.21 14.81 -9.85
N PRO A 83 -7.67 15.46 -8.76
CA PRO A 83 -9.00 15.21 -8.21
C PRO A 83 -10.10 15.48 -9.26
N TYR A 84 -11.27 14.89 -9.03
CA TYR A 84 -12.46 15.23 -9.81
C TYR A 84 -12.72 16.73 -9.76
N SER A 85 -12.87 17.35 -10.93
CA SER A 85 -12.99 18.79 -11.07
C SER A 85 -14.37 19.17 -11.62
N ARG A 86 -15.02 20.12 -10.95
CA ARG A 86 -16.22 20.79 -11.44
C ARG A 86 -15.88 22.27 -11.63
N ASN A 87 -15.85 22.73 -12.87
CA ASN A 87 -15.46 24.10 -13.24
C ASN A 87 -14.09 24.52 -12.66
N GLY A 88 -13.13 23.58 -12.64
CA GLY A 88 -11.77 23.83 -12.15
C GLY A 88 -11.61 23.76 -10.63
N ASN A 89 -12.67 23.45 -9.88
CA ASN A 89 -12.61 23.24 -8.44
C ASN A 89 -12.80 21.78 -8.10
N ALA A 90 -12.01 21.25 -7.15
CA ALA A 90 -12.31 19.97 -6.53
C ALA A 90 -13.31 20.15 -5.38
N PRO A 91 -14.58 19.73 -5.54
CA PRO A 91 -15.58 19.83 -4.49
C PRO A 91 -15.27 18.83 -3.37
N HIS A 92 -15.72 19.15 -2.16
CA HIS A 92 -15.65 18.23 -1.03
C HIS A 92 -16.69 17.13 -1.15
N CYS A 93 -16.38 15.96 -0.59
CA CYS A 93 -17.19 14.74 -0.73
C CYS A 93 -17.69 14.16 0.61
N LEU A 94 -17.36 14.83 1.72
CA LEU A 94 -17.88 14.49 3.05
C LEU A 94 -18.87 15.55 3.54
N GLY A 95 -19.72 15.17 4.49
CA GLY A 95 -20.66 16.08 5.17
C GLY A 95 -21.93 16.39 4.36
N LYS A 96 -22.85 17.14 4.98
CA LYS A 96 -24.21 17.38 4.47
C LYS A 96 -24.28 18.07 3.10
N SER A 97 -23.26 18.86 2.75
CA SER A 97 -23.13 19.56 1.46
C SER A 97 -22.08 18.95 0.54
N GLY A 98 -21.49 17.82 0.91
CA GLY A 98 -20.50 17.12 0.09
C GLY A 98 -21.16 16.47 -1.12
N ILE A 99 -20.45 16.42 -2.24
CA ILE A 99 -20.91 15.67 -3.40
C ILE A 99 -20.67 14.17 -3.22
N SER A 100 -21.54 13.35 -3.79
CA SER A 100 -21.20 11.94 -4.03
C SER A 100 -20.16 11.86 -5.14
N CYS A 101 -19.06 11.13 -4.90
CA CYS A 101 -18.05 10.96 -5.92
C CYS A 101 -18.62 10.21 -7.14
N PRO A 102 -18.27 10.66 -8.36
CA PRO A 102 -18.72 9.97 -9.57
C PRO A 102 -18.09 8.57 -9.66
N ARG A 103 -18.65 7.70 -10.50
CA ARG A 103 -18.13 6.34 -10.73
C ARG A 103 -16.64 6.39 -11.11
N GLY A 104 -15.84 5.53 -10.47
CA GLY A 104 -14.39 5.49 -10.66
C GLY A 104 -13.62 6.50 -9.80
N TYR A 105 -14.33 7.25 -8.94
CA TYR A 105 -13.73 8.09 -7.94
C TYR A 105 -14.14 7.64 -6.53
N THR A 106 -13.23 7.79 -5.59
CA THR A 106 -13.45 7.51 -4.18
C THR A 106 -13.20 8.77 -3.37
N CYS A 107 -14.01 8.99 -2.34
CA CYS A 107 -13.82 10.13 -1.45
C CYS A 107 -12.59 9.90 -0.56
N ILE A 108 -11.60 10.78 -0.65
CA ILE A 108 -10.36 10.72 0.13
C ILE A 108 -10.28 11.94 1.02
N GLY A 109 -10.04 11.73 2.31
CA GLY A 109 -9.93 12.75 3.34
C GLY A 109 -10.78 12.39 4.56
N THR A 110 -10.50 13.02 5.70
CA THR A 110 -11.19 12.73 6.97
C THR A 110 -12.09 13.87 7.44
N LYS A 111 -12.04 15.02 6.78
CA LYS A 111 -12.81 16.21 7.11
C LYS A 111 -13.40 16.81 5.84
N THR A 112 -14.55 17.47 5.96
CA THR A 112 -15.16 18.27 4.87
C THR A 112 -14.16 19.26 4.27
N SER A 113 -13.27 19.80 5.11
CA SER A 113 -12.24 20.78 4.77
C SER A 113 -11.04 20.25 3.99
N SER A 114 -10.93 18.93 3.82
CA SER A 114 -9.79 18.29 3.14
C SER A 114 -10.18 17.14 2.22
N SER A 115 -11.48 16.78 2.20
CA SER A 115 -11.98 15.69 1.38
C SER A 115 -12.09 16.09 -0.08
N VAL A 116 -11.68 15.22 -0.99
CA VAL A 116 -11.92 15.35 -2.42
C VAL A 116 -12.17 13.98 -3.05
N CYS A 117 -12.77 13.95 -4.23
CA CYS A 117 -12.93 12.73 -4.99
C CYS A 117 -11.67 12.44 -5.80
N CYS A 118 -10.95 11.37 -5.47
CA CYS A 118 -9.76 10.93 -6.18
C CYS A 118 -10.06 9.75 -7.10
N LYS A 119 -9.37 9.70 -8.26
CA LYS A 119 -9.51 8.58 -9.18
C LYS A 119 -9.05 7.29 -8.49
N GLY A 120 -9.90 6.28 -8.56
CA GLY A 120 -9.65 4.93 -8.08
C GLY A 120 -9.77 3.94 -9.22
N CYS A 121 -10.18 2.72 -8.90
CA CYS A 121 -10.56 1.72 -9.89
C CYS A 121 -12.06 1.47 -9.84
N THR A 122 -12.65 1.11 -10.99
CA THR A 122 -13.99 0.55 -11.03
C THR A 122 -13.92 -0.93 -11.30
N TYR A 123 -14.62 -1.74 -10.51
CA TYR A 123 -14.74 -3.17 -10.72
C TYR A 123 -16.17 -3.62 -10.46
N ARG A 124 -16.81 -4.19 -11.50
CA ARG A 124 -18.23 -4.61 -11.49
C ARG A 124 -19.20 -3.54 -10.98
N GLY A 125 -18.92 -2.27 -11.28
CA GLY A 125 -19.75 -1.13 -10.87
C GLY A 125 -19.37 -0.47 -9.55
N GLU A 126 -18.59 -1.16 -8.71
CA GLU A 126 -18.09 -0.66 -7.44
C GLU A 126 -16.78 0.13 -7.61
N SER A 127 -16.59 1.15 -6.76
CA SER A 127 -15.41 2.02 -6.80
C SER A 127 -14.45 1.71 -5.65
N TYR A 128 -13.19 1.47 -5.99
CA TYR A 128 -12.15 1.07 -5.05
C TYR A 128 -11.05 2.14 -4.96
N PHE A 129 -10.57 2.40 -3.75
CA PHE A 129 -9.46 3.32 -3.52
C PHE A 129 -8.17 2.80 -4.19
N PRO A 130 -7.25 3.68 -4.62
CA PRO A 130 -5.93 3.26 -5.11
C PRO A 130 -5.25 2.35 -4.10
N THR A 131 -4.63 1.27 -4.57
CA THR A 131 -4.00 0.22 -3.75
C THR A 131 -4.96 -0.63 -2.90
N ALA A 132 -6.28 -0.47 -3.05
CA ALA A 132 -7.24 -1.37 -2.42
C ALA A 132 -6.98 -2.82 -2.82
N THR A 133 -7.05 -3.71 -1.83
CA THR A 133 -7.06 -5.16 -2.04
C THR A 133 -8.43 -5.70 -1.65
N PHE A 134 -9.05 -6.49 -2.52
CA PHE A 134 -10.37 -7.09 -2.30
C PHE A 134 -10.46 -8.45 -3.01
N TYR A 135 -11.54 -9.19 -2.75
CA TYR A 135 -11.80 -10.47 -3.41
C TYR A 135 -13.01 -10.38 -4.32
N ASN A 136 -12.94 -10.99 -5.49
CA ASN A 136 -14.12 -11.11 -6.36
C ASN A 136 -14.98 -12.33 -5.98
N THR A 137 -16.08 -12.54 -6.70
CA THR A 137 -17.01 -13.67 -6.47
C THR A 137 -16.38 -15.04 -6.76
N GLU A 138 -15.26 -15.08 -7.47
CA GLU A 138 -14.50 -16.29 -7.81
C GLU A 138 -13.35 -16.54 -6.79
N GLY A 139 -13.23 -15.70 -5.75
CA GLY A 139 -12.20 -15.81 -4.73
C GLY A 139 -10.82 -15.29 -5.16
N GLU A 140 -10.71 -14.62 -6.30
CA GLU A 140 -9.46 -14.03 -6.77
C GLU A 140 -9.09 -12.81 -5.94
N ARG A 141 -7.80 -12.69 -5.58
CA ARG A 141 -7.29 -11.48 -4.93
C ARG A 141 -7.09 -10.39 -5.98
N CYS A 142 -7.89 -9.34 -5.89
CA CYS A 142 -7.86 -8.19 -6.78
C CYS A 142 -7.20 -6.99 -6.12
N THR A 143 -6.37 -6.27 -6.87
CA THR A 143 -5.71 -5.04 -6.43
C THR A 143 -6.03 -3.90 -7.38
N CYS A 144 -6.39 -2.74 -6.84
CA CYS A 144 -6.52 -1.51 -7.61
C CYS A 144 -5.13 -0.91 -7.85
N GLY A 145 -4.62 -1.05 -9.08
CA GLY A 145 -3.28 -0.60 -9.44
C GLY A 145 -3.18 0.91 -9.72
N GLU A 146 -1.95 1.37 -9.97
CA GLU A 146 -1.62 2.79 -10.09
C GLU A 146 -2.17 3.49 -11.35
N TYR A 147 -2.81 2.76 -12.26
CA TYR A 147 -3.42 3.34 -13.47
C TYR A 147 -4.95 3.29 -13.46
N GLY A 148 -5.56 3.10 -12.29
CA GLY A 148 -7.02 2.92 -12.16
C GLY A 148 -7.51 1.60 -12.76
N LYS A 149 -6.60 0.64 -12.98
CA LYS A 149 -6.89 -0.70 -13.49
C LYS A 149 -6.88 -1.70 -12.33
N VAL A 150 -7.92 -2.50 -12.24
CA VAL A 150 -7.94 -3.66 -11.34
C VAL A 150 -7.14 -4.79 -11.96
N ARG A 151 -6.25 -5.37 -11.16
CA ARG A 151 -5.54 -6.61 -11.49
C ARG A 151 -5.97 -7.66 -10.48
N CYS A 152 -6.67 -8.67 -10.97
CA CYS A 152 -6.99 -9.86 -10.20
C CYS A 152 -5.95 -10.92 -10.50
N THR A 153 -5.36 -11.47 -9.45
CA THR A 153 -4.62 -12.71 -9.54
C THR A 153 -5.60 -13.80 -9.18
N LYS A 154 -5.80 -14.76 -10.09
CA LYS A 154 -6.42 -16.04 -9.76
C LYS A 154 -5.88 -16.47 -8.40
N PRO A 155 -6.72 -17.02 -7.50
CA PRO A 155 -6.12 -17.79 -6.44
C PRO A 155 -5.16 -18.74 -7.15
N VAL A 156 -3.89 -18.71 -6.79
CA VAL A 156 -3.01 -19.81 -7.16
C VAL A 156 -3.84 -21.04 -6.78
N ASN A 157 -3.96 -22.02 -7.67
CA ASN A 157 -4.70 -23.27 -7.42
C ASN A 157 -4.04 -24.05 -6.26
N ASP A 158 -3.97 -23.46 -5.07
CA ASP A 158 -2.98 -23.72 -4.03
C ASP A 158 -3.53 -23.25 -2.67
N VAL A 159 -4.84 -23.35 -2.50
CA VAL A 159 -5.44 -23.43 -1.16
C VAL A 159 -5.93 -24.84 -0.86
N LEU A 160 -5.54 -25.86 -1.63
CA LEU A 160 -5.84 -27.26 -1.32
C LEU A 160 -4.86 -28.21 -2.02
N TYR A 161 -3.65 -28.33 -1.45
CA TYR A 161 -2.51 -29.17 -1.86
C TYR A 161 -1.37 -28.42 -2.55
N PHE A 162 -0.46 -27.92 -1.73
CA PHE A 162 0.93 -27.89 -2.16
C PHE A 162 1.30 -29.32 -2.58
N THR A 163 1.88 -29.50 -3.77
CA THR A 163 2.32 -30.83 -4.21
C THR A 163 3.73 -31.15 -3.71
N ALA A 164 4.46 -30.12 -3.27
CA ALA A 164 5.80 -30.24 -2.74
C ALA A 164 6.24 -29.03 -1.89
N CYS A 165 7.25 -29.23 -1.04
CA CYS A 165 8.00 -28.20 -0.33
C CYS A 165 9.38 -28.01 -0.95
N ARG A 166 9.94 -26.79 -0.89
CA ARG A 166 11.31 -26.50 -1.32
C ARG A 166 12.19 -26.21 -0.09
N GLY A 167 13.23 -27.01 0.12
CA GLY A 167 14.22 -26.81 1.17
C GLY A 167 15.18 -25.65 0.87
N ALA A 168 15.87 -25.16 1.91
CA ALA A 168 16.85 -24.08 1.80
C ALA A 168 18.03 -24.41 0.84
N ASN A 169 18.33 -25.68 0.66
CA ASN A 169 19.32 -26.19 -0.31
C ASN A 169 18.75 -26.32 -1.75
N GLY A 170 17.55 -25.83 -2.01
CA GLY A 170 16.87 -25.93 -3.31
C GLY A 170 16.25 -27.29 -3.61
N LYS A 171 16.42 -28.30 -2.74
CA LYS A 171 15.84 -29.63 -2.91
C LYS A 171 14.33 -29.60 -2.74
N VAL A 172 13.61 -30.39 -3.55
CA VAL A 172 12.15 -30.47 -3.53
C VAL A 172 11.72 -31.77 -2.85
N TYR A 173 10.73 -31.67 -1.96
CA TYR A 173 10.18 -32.78 -1.18
C TYR A 173 8.68 -32.88 -1.41
N LYS A 174 8.15 -34.09 -1.63
CA LYS A 174 6.70 -34.27 -1.77
C LYS A 174 5.99 -34.00 -0.46
N VAL A 175 4.74 -33.52 -0.50
CA VAL A 175 3.92 -33.41 0.72
C VAL A 175 3.78 -34.76 1.41
N GLY A 176 3.88 -34.76 2.74
CA GLY A 176 3.93 -35.95 3.58
C GLY A 176 5.31 -36.62 3.64
N GLN A 177 6.27 -36.20 2.80
CA GLN A 177 7.62 -36.73 2.84
C GLN A 177 8.33 -36.27 4.11
N SER A 178 8.87 -37.25 4.84
CA SER A 178 9.80 -37.03 5.94
C SER A 178 11.25 -37.22 5.47
N PHE A 179 12.16 -36.41 6.00
CA PHE A 179 13.58 -36.46 5.68
C PHE A 179 14.42 -36.01 6.88
N LYS A 180 15.72 -36.32 6.86
CA LYS A 180 16.66 -35.95 7.93
C LYS A 180 17.46 -34.69 7.57
N VAL A 181 17.61 -33.80 8.55
CA VAL A 181 18.58 -32.71 8.53
C VAL A 181 19.39 -32.86 9.82
N ASP A 182 20.60 -33.38 9.68
CA ASP A 182 21.42 -33.84 10.80
C ASP A 182 20.64 -34.86 11.68
N CYS A 183 20.59 -34.67 13.00
CA CYS A 183 19.81 -35.52 13.90
C CYS A 183 18.29 -35.27 13.79
N ASN A 184 17.89 -34.11 13.29
CA ASN A 184 16.49 -33.68 13.27
C ASN A 184 15.69 -34.35 12.16
N THR A 185 14.43 -34.66 12.45
CA THR A 185 13.47 -35.16 11.47
C THR A 185 12.61 -34.01 10.99
N CYS A 186 12.57 -33.80 9.68
CA CYS A 186 11.76 -32.80 9.02
C CYS A 186 10.64 -33.46 8.22
N SER A 187 9.50 -32.78 8.10
CA SER A 187 8.38 -33.20 7.25
C SER A 187 7.89 -32.05 6.39
N CYS A 188 7.54 -32.37 5.15
CA CYS A 188 6.85 -31.46 4.25
C CYS A 188 5.34 -31.50 4.51
N THR A 189 4.77 -30.40 4.98
CA THR A 189 3.34 -30.31 5.33
C THR A 189 2.48 -30.01 4.12
N SER A 190 1.17 -30.27 4.23
CA SER A 190 0.18 -29.95 3.19
C SER A 190 0.09 -28.46 2.84
N ASN A 191 0.67 -27.60 3.68
CA ASN A 191 0.71 -26.15 3.51
C ASN A 191 2.04 -25.68 2.90
N GLY A 192 2.84 -26.60 2.33
CA GLY A 192 4.08 -26.26 1.64
C GLY A 192 5.24 -25.88 2.57
N GLN A 193 5.10 -26.12 3.87
CA GLN A 193 6.10 -25.79 4.89
C GLN A 193 6.94 -27.01 5.25
N ILE A 194 8.21 -26.78 5.55
CA ILE A 194 9.09 -27.77 6.15
C ILE A 194 9.11 -27.51 7.65
N ILE A 195 8.65 -28.48 8.44
CA ILE A 195 8.72 -28.44 9.90
C ILE A 195 9.68 -29.50 10.36
N CYS A 196 10.62 -29.14 11.24
CA CYS A 196 11.61 -30.05 11.79
C CYS A 196 11.43 -30.18 13.30
N THR A 197 11.87 -31.31 13.86
CA THR A 197 12.18 -31.40 15.29
C THR A 197 13.26 -30.38 15.64
N LEU A 198 13.29 -29.95 16.90
CA LEU A 198 14.28 -29.02 17.44
C LEU A 198 15.09 -29.71 18.54
N ILE A 199 15.68 -30.85 18.19
CA ILE A 199 16.56 -31.60 19.08
C ILE A 199 17.98 -31.04 18.89
N ALA A 200 18.66 -30.76 20.01
CA ALA A 200 20.07 -30.42 19.98
C ALA A 200 20.86 -31.64 19.48
N CYS A 201 21.51 -31.49 18.33
CA CYS A 201 22.27 -32.59 17.75
C CYS A 201 23.56 -32.81 18.54
N PRO A 202 23.95 -34.08 18.82
CA PRO A 202 25.21 -34.37 19.48
C PRO A 202 26.39 -33.76 18.72
N THR A 203 27.32 -33.17 19.45
CA THR A 203 28.58 -32.70 18.87
C THR A 203 29.36 -33.87 18.30
N LYS A 204 29.91 -33.66 17.09
CA LYS A 204 30.72 -34.65 16.38
C LYS A 204 32.03 -34.02 15.93
N CYS A 205 33.13 -34.71 16.17
CA CYS A 205 34.44 -34.32 15.69
C CYS A 205 34.82 -35.14 14.46
N LYS A 206 35.50 -34.51 13.51
CA LYS A 206 36.08 -35.21 12.35
C LYS A 206 37.59 -35.27 12.50
N TYR A 207 38.14 -36.49 12.56
CA TYR A 207 39.58 -36.71 12.61
C TYR A 207 39.99 -37.74 11.56
N TYR A 208 40.79 -37.32 10.59
CA TYR A 208 41.25 -38.14 9.45
C TYR A 208 40.15 -38.95 8.74
N GLY A 209 38.98 -38.33 8.51
CA GLY A 209 37.86 -38.95 7.81
C GLY A 209 36.94 -39.81 8.69
N ASN A 210 37.35 -40.12 9.92
CA ASN A 210 36.50 -40.74 10.93
C ASN A 210 35.71 -39.69 11.70
N VAL A 211 34.54 -40.10 12.20
CA VAL A 211 33.62 -39.25 12.97
C VAL A 211 33.55 -39.81 14.38
N TYR A 212 33.82 -38.96 15.37
CA TYR A 212 33.81 -39.29 16.80
C TYR A 212 32.74 -38.47 17.51
N THR A 213 32.16 -39.03 18.56
CA THR A 213 31.16 -38.37 19.41
C THR A 213 31.81 -37.60 20.55
N GLU A 214 31.14 -36.56 21.07
CA GLU A 214 31.64 -35.79 22.22
C GLU A 214 32.08 -36.70 23.39
N GLY A 215 33.27 -36.43 23.91
CA GLY A 215 33.91 -37.19 24.98
C GLY A 215 34.57 -38.51 24.53
N GLU A 216 34.41 -38.92 23.27
CA GLU A 216 35.02 -40.13 22.76
C GLU A 216 36.55 -39.98 22.68
N ARG A 217 37.25 -40.98 23.24
CA ARG A 217 38.71 -41.09 23.21
C ARG A 217 39.16 -42.11 22.17
N PHE A 218 40.12 -41.76 21.33
CA PHE A 218 40.59 -42.57 20.23
C PHE A 218 42.10 -42.41 19.99
N PRO A 219 42.81 -43.42 19.46
CA PRO A 219 44.24 -43.31 19.19
C PRO A 219 44.54 -42.27 18.09
N ALA A 220 45.59 -41.49 18.31
CA ALA A 220 46.15 -40.59 17.31
C ALA A 220 46.83 -41.39 16.18
N ARG A 221 47.03 -40.74 15.03
CA ARG A 221 47.65 -41.39 13.85
C ARG A 221 49.11 -41.80 14.08
N ASP A 222 49.81 -41.12 14.98
CA ASP A 222 51.18 -41.47 15.35
C ASP A 222 51.29 -42.81 16.13
N GLY A 223 50.15 -43.39 16.53
CA GLY A 223 50.09 -44.68 17.24
C GLY A 223 50.57 -44.60 18.70
N CYS A 224 50.84 -43.42 19.22
CA CYS A 224 51.35 -43.19 20.58
C CYS A 224 50.45 -42.25 21.37
N ASN A 225 49.93 -41.21 20.73
CA ASN A 225 49.07 -40.23 21.38
C ASN A 225 47.61 -40.68 21.40
N THR A 226 46.84 -40.11 22.31
CA THR A 226 45.39 -40.32 22.41
C THR A 226 44.69 -39.00 22.20
N CYS A 227 43.65 -39.00 21.37
CA CYS A 227 42.83 -37.85 21.07
C CYS A 227 41.45 -37.97 21.74
N THR A 228 40.85 -36.83 22.05
CA THR A 228 39.50 -36.70 22.60
C THR A 228 38.69 -35.78 21.69
N CYS A 229 37.44 -36.14 21.43
CA CYS A 229 36.48 -35.25 20.77
C CYS A 229 35.88 -34.29 21.80
N GLU A 230 36.16 -33.00 21.64
CA GLU A 230 35.71 -31.96 22.56
C GLU A 230 34.28 -31.50 22.26
N ASN A 231 33.65 -30.82 23.22
CA ASN A 231 32.26 -30.38 23.15
C ASN A 231 31.99 -29.28 22.10
N ASP A 232 33.04 -28.62 21.61
CA ASP A 232 33.00 -27.62 20.54
C ASP A 232 33.23 -28.22 19.14
N GLY A 233 33.43 -29.55 19.07
CA GLY A 233 33.70 -30.28 17.82
C GLY A 233 35.17 -30.32 17.43
N SER A 234 36.07 -29.75 18.26
CA SER A 234 37.51 -29.84 18.07
C SER A 234 38.07 -31.18 18.57
N VAL A 235 39.30 -31.49 18.13
CA VAL A 235 40.00 -32.71 18.54
C VAL A 235 41.25 -32.29 19.31
N SER A 236 41.35 -32.71 20.56
CA SER A 236 42.52 -32.48 21.41
C SER A 236 43.29 -33.78 21.58
N CYS A 237 44.59 -33.79 21.29
CA CYS A 237 45.43 -34.97 21.44
C CYS A 237 46.50 -34.75 22.51
N THR A 238 46.90 -35.81 23.20
CA THR A 238 48.08 -35.78 24.05
C THR A 238 49.33 -35.46 23.20
N GLU A 239 50.33 -34.83 23.82
CA GLU A 239 51.61 -34.51 23.18
C GLU A 239 52.75 -35.25 23.89
N ILE A 240 52.66 -36.58 23.91
CA ILE A 240 53.72 -37.44 24.44
C ILE A 240 54.73 -37.66 23.31
N ALA A 241 56.02 -37.52 23.65
CA ALA A 241 57.09 -37.84 22.74
C ALA A 241 57.04 -39.33 22.37
N CYS A 242 56.72 -39.62 21.12
CA CYS A 242 56.70 -40.99 20.61
C CYS A 242 58.15 -41.51 20.59
N GLY A 243 58.45 -42.54 21.39
CA GLY A 243 59.74 -43.21 21.33
C GLY A 243 59.98 -43.75 19.91
N TYR A 244 61.19 -43.54 19.38
CA TYR A 244 61.58 -44.13 18.10
C TYR A 244 61.45 -45.67 18.16
N GLY A 245 60.48 -46.23 17.43
CA GLY A 245 60.46 -47.64 17.04
C GLY A 245 59.23 -48.45 17.46
N LYS A 246 58.38 -48.78 16.47
CA LYS A 246 58.01 -50.18 16.23
C LYS A 246 58.66 -50.60 14.92
#